data_AF-A0A5U8KDF5-F1
#
_entry.id   AF-A0A5U8KDF5-F1
#
_cell.length_a   1.000
_cell.length_b   1.000
_cell.length_c   1.000
_cell.angle_alpha   90.00
_cell.angle_beta   90.00
_cell.angle_gamma   90.00
#
_symmetry.space_group_name_H-M   'P 1'
#
loop_
_entity.id
_entity.type
_entity.pdbx_description
1 polymer ?
#
loop_
_entity_poly.entity_id
_entity_poly.type
_entity_poly.pdbx_seq_one_letter_code
_entity_poly.pdbx_strand_id
1 'polypeptide(L)'
;MIELVIVSRLLEYPDAALWQHQQELFDALASSENLDKEDAQTLGVFLRDLTAQDLLDVQAAYSELFDRGRATSLLLFEHVHGESRDRGQAMV
;
A
#
# COMPACT_ATOMS: atom_id res chain seq x y z
N MET A 1 -6.86 -13.48 8.78
CA MET A 1 -5.44 -13.12 8.67
C MET A 1 -5.40 -11.61 8.52
N ILE A 2 -5.09 -10.89 9.61
CA ILE A 2 -5.13 -9.42 9.66
C ILE A 2 -3.95 -8.81 8.89
N GLU A 3 -2.88 -9.58 8.72
CA GLU A 3 -1.63 -9.21 8.06
C GLU A 3 -1.85 -8.77 6.61
N LEU A 4 -2.69 -9.48 5.86
CA LEU A 4 -3.04 -9.10 4.50
C LEU A 4 -3.85 -7.80 4.44
N VAL A 5 -4.65 -7.52 5.48
CA VAL A 5 -5.40 -6.26 5.59
C VAL A 5 -4.45 -5.10 5.86
N ILE A 6 -3.44 -5.31 6.72
CA ILE A 6 -2.40 -4.31 6.97
C ILE A 6 -1.66 -3.98 5.68
N VAL A 7 -1.16 -5.00 4.97
CA VAL A 7 -0.45 -4.78 3.71
C VAL A 7 -1.35 -4.14 2.65
N SER A 8 -2.59 -4.59 2.52
CA SER A 8 -3.58 -3.96 1.62
C SER A 8 -3.72 -2.48 1.93
N ARG A 9 -3.89 -2.12 3.21
CA ARG A 9 -4.08 -0.74 3.62
C ARG A 9 -2.85 0.13 3.35
N LEU A 10 -1.64 -0.42 3.48
CA LEU A 10 -0.39 0.29 3.19
C LEU A 10 -0.13 0.46 1.69
N LEU A 11 -0.80 -0.31 0.82
CA LEU A 11 -0.71 -0.20 -0.64
C LEU A 11 -1.84 0.64 -1.24
N GLU A 12 -2.87 0.98 -0.46
CA GLU A 12 -3.91 1.92 -0.89
C GLU A 12 -3.37 3.34 -1.00
N TYR A 13 -4.05 4.17 -1.79
CA TYR A 13 -3.72 5.59 -1.87
C TYR A 13 -3.79 6.23 -0.47
N PRO A 14 -2.71 6.87 0.00
CA PRO A 14 -2.62 7.38 1.35
C PRO A 14 -3.64 8.50 1.57
N ASP A 15 -4.36 8.44 2.68
CA ASP A 15 -5.41 9.38 3.02
C ASP A 15 -5.32 9.83 4.49
N ALA A 16 -6.14 10.80 4.86
CA ALA A 16 -6.15 11.34 6.23
C ALA A 16 -6.51 10.29 7.29
N ALA A 17 -7.30 9.27 6.95
CA ALA A 17 -7.69 8.23 7.90
C ALA A 17 -6.49 7.38 8.33
N LEU A 18 -5.55 7.09 7.42
CA LEU A 18 -4.31 6.40 7.78
C LEU A 18 -3.50 7.18 8.83
N TRP A 19 -3.41 8.51 8.73
CA TRP A 19 -2.70 9.35 9.70
C TRP A 19 -3.44 9.43 11.04
N GLN A 20 -4.76 9.59 11.00
CA GLN A 20 -5.61 9.73 12.19
C GLN A 20 -5.70 8.42 12.99
N HIS A 21 -5.66 7.27 12.31
CA HIS A 21 -5.87 5.95 12.89
C HIS A 21 -4.63 5.05 12.84
N GLN A 22 -3.43 5.61 12.65
CA GLN A 22 -2.18 4.84 12.53
C GLN A 22 -1.91 3.91 13.72
N GLN A 23 -2.38 4.26 14.92
CA GLN A 23 -2.20 3.43 16.12
C GLN A 23 -2.87 2.06 15.97
N GLU A 24 -4.01 1.98 15.28
CA GLU A 24 -4.70 0.72 15.04
C GLU A 24 -3.86 -0.24 14.18
N LEU A 25 -3.07 0.29 13.24
CA LEU A 25 -2.15 -0.51 12.43
C LEU A 25 -0.93 -0.95 13.25
N PHE A 26 -0.39 -0.09 14.12
CA PHE A 26 0.69 -0.47 15.03
C PHE A 26 0.27 -1.61 15.97
N ASP A 27 -0.93 -1.51 16.53
CA ASP A 27 -1.49 -2.53 17.42
C ASP A 27 -1.72 -3.85 16.67
N ALA A 28 -2.24 -3.77 15.44
CA ALA A 28 -2.44 -4.94 14.58
C ALA A 28 -1.12 -5.62 14.17
N LEU A 29 -0.06 -4.85 13.90
CA LEU A 29 1.30 -5.37 13.65
C LEU A 29 1.86 -6.04 14.90
N ALA A 30 1.69 -5.43 16.08
CA ALA A 30 2.17 -5.98 17.34
C ALA A 30 1.44 -7.28 17.74
N SER A 31 0.19 -7.44 17.31
CA SER A 31 -0.61 -8.64 17.55
C SER A 31 -0.50 -9.69 16.43
N SER A 32 0.32 -9.46 15.39
CA SER A 32 0.45 -10.41 14.30
C SER A 32 1.14 -11.70 14.77
N GLU A 33 0.57 -12.84 14.39
CA GLU A 33 1.12 -14.16 14.69
C GLU A 33 1.77 -14.81 13.47
N ASN A 34 1.45 -14.31 12.26
CA ASN A 34 1.93 -14.88 11.00
C ASN A 34 3.15 -14.15 10.42
N LEU A 35 3.43 -12.92 10.88
CA LEU A 35 4.69 -12.24 10.60
C LEU A 35 5.70 -12.59 11.67
N ASP A 36 6.95 -12.81 11.27
CA ASP A 36 8.02 -12.86 12.25
C ASP A 36 8.25 -11.46 12.86
N LYS A 37 9.00 -11.42 13.95
CA LYS A 37 9.23 -10.18 14.70
C LYS A 37 10.03 -9.15 13.91
N GLU A 38 10.89 -9.60 12.98
CA GLU A 38 11.75 -8.73 12.20
C GLU A 38 10.96 -8.02 11.11
N ASP A 39 10.10 -8.75 10.40
CA ASP A 39 9.18 -8.22 9.41
C ASP A 39 8.15 -7.28 10.03
N ALA A 40 7.55 -7.66 11.17
CA ALA A 40 6.61 -6.80 11.89
C ALA A 40 7.27 -5.49 12.36
N GLN A 41 8.52 -5.56 12.84
CA GLN A 41 9.29 -4.38 13.22
C GLN A 41 9.62 -3.51 12.00
N THR A 42 9.99 -4.12 10.87
CA THR A 42 10.32 -3.41 9.63
C THR A 42 9.10 -2.65 9.09
N LEU A 43 7.93 -3.29 9.09
CA LEU A 43 6.66 -2.65 8.72
C LEU A 43 6.29 -1.52 9.70
N GLY A 44 6.52 -1.71 11.01
CA GLY A 44 6.29 -0.67 12.00
C GLY A 44 7.21 0.55 11.81
N VAL A 45 8.49 0.33 11.49
CA VAL A 45 9.43 1.40 11.12
C VAL A 45 8.95 2.14 9.89
N PHE A 46 8.57 1.41 8.83
CA PHE A 46 8.03 2.00 7.61
C PHE A 46 6.78 2.84 7.89
N LEU A 47 5.80 2.30 8.62
CA LEU A 47 4.55 3.00 8.95
C LEU A 47 4.83 4.31 9.69
N ARG A 48 5.71 4.27 10.69
CA ARG A 48 6.11 5.46 11.46
C ARG A 48 6.75 6.52 10.55
N ASP A 49 7.68 6.10 9.69
CA ASP A 49 8.42 7.02 8.84
C ASP A 49 7.52 7.59 7.72
N LEU A 50 6.51 6.83 7.28
CA LEU A 50 5.47 7.26 6.34
C LEU A 50 4.55 8.32 6.98
N THR A 51 4.00 8.05 8.16
CA THR A 51 3.03 8.95 8.83
C THR A 51 3.68 10.17 9.48
N ALA A 52 5.01 10.20 9.59
CA ALA A 52 5.77 11.37 10.00
C ALA A 52 5.94 12.43 8.89
N GLN A 53 5.65 12.09 7.63
CA GLN A 53 5.72 13.00 6.49
C GLN A 53 4.42 13.77 6.29
N ASP A 54 4.48 14.85 5.51
CA ASP A 54 3.28 15.56 5.06
C ASP A 54 2.47 14.65 4.11
N LEU A 55 1.15 14.60 4.33
CA LEU A 55 0.27 13.73 3.57
C LEU A 55 0.34 14.02 2.07
N LEU A 56 0.43 15.28 1.66
CA LEU A 56 0.46 15.65 0.25
C LEU A 56 1.75 15.17 -0.43
N ASP A 57 2.87 15.23 0.29
CA ASP A 57 4.16 14.73 -0.21
C ASP A 57 4.13 13.20 -0.40
N VAL A 58 3.54 12.48 0.57
CA VAL A 58 3.40 11.01 0.47
C VAL A 58 2.43 10.63 -0.65
N GLN A 59 1.34 11.37 -0.83
CA GLN A 59 0.41 11.21 -1.95
C GLN A 59 1.09 11.43 -3.30
N ALA A 60 1.92 12.47 -3.43
CA ALA A 60 2.69 12.71 -4.64
C ALA A 60 3.65 11.54 -4.91
N ALA A 61 4.40 11.09 -3.89
CA ALA A 61 5.32 9.96 -4.01
C ALA A 61 4.60 8.65 -4.40
N TYR A 62 3.40 8.41 -3.87
CA TYR A 62 2.56 7.28 -4.25
C TYR A 62 2.24 7.31 -5.74
N SER A 63 1.74 8.45 -6.26
CA SER A 63 1.41 8.55 -7.68
C SER A 63 2.64 8.49 -8.59
N GLU A 64 3.80 8.99 -8.14
CA GLU A 64 5.06 8.80 -8.87
C GLU A 64 5.45 7.31 -8.96
N LEU A 65 5.23 6.56 -7.89
CA LEU A 65 5.61 5.15 -7.80
C LEU A 65 4.61 4.24 -8.51
N PHE A 66 3.31 4.38 -8.28
CA PHE A 66 2.31 3.40 -8.70
C PHE A 66 1.50 3.84 -9.93
N ASP A 67 1.27 5.14 -10.13
CA ASP A 67 0.33 5.62 -11.17
C ASP A 67 1.03 6.12 -12.44
N ARG A 68 2.32 6.46 -12.37
CA ARG A 68 3.06 7.06 -13.50
C ARG A 68 3.50 6.03 -14.55
N GLY A 69 3.62 4.75 -14.21
CA GLY A 69 4.14 3.74 -15.14
C GLY A 69 3.79 2.30 -14.80
N ARG A 70 3.80 1.44 -15.82
CA ARG A 70 3.36 0.04 -15.73
C ARG A 70 4.25 -0.85 -14.86
N ALA A 71 5.53 -0.53 -14.74
CA ALA A 71 6.53 -1.39 -14.11
C ALA A 71 6.26 -1.66 -12.62
N THR A 72 5.56 -0.74 -11.97
CA THR A 72 5.26 -0.75 -10.55
C THR A 72 3.76 -0.64 -10.29
N SER A 73 2.92 -0.58 -11.32
CA SER A 73 1.47 -0.42 -11.20
C SER A 73 0.81 -1.51 -10.37
N LEU A 74 -0.06 -1.12 -9.43
CA LEU A 74 -0.82 -2.09 -8.64
C LEU A 74 -2.00 -2.70 -9.43
N LEU A 75 -2.23 -2.24 -10.66
CA LEU A 75 -3.27 -2.75 -11.53
C LEU A 75 -2.78 -4.00 -12.25
N LEU A 76 -3.37 -5.15 -11.90
CA LEU A 76 -3.03 -6.45 -12.48
C LEU A 76 -3.13 -6.47 -14.02
N PHE A 77 -4.03 -5.68 -14.62
CA PHE A 77 -4.19 -5.63 -16.07
C PHE A 77 -2.97 -5.04 -16.79
N GLU A 78 -2.23 -4.11 -16.18
CA GLU A 78 -1.07 -3.48 -16.81
C GLU A 78 0.10 -4.43 -16.92
N HIS A 79 0.19 -5.38 -15.99
CA HIS A 79 1.17 -6.46 -15.98
C HIS A 79 0.82 -7.59 -16.97
N VAL A 80 -0.47 -7.79 -17.26
CA VAL A 80 -0.96 -8.92 -18.09
C VAL A 80 -1.13 -8.56 -19.56
N HIS A 81 -1.48 -7.32 -19.92
CA HIS A 81 -1.92 -6.98 -21.28
C HIS A 81 -1.04 -6.01 -22.09
N GLY A 82 0.01 -5.39 -21.51
CA GLY A 82 0.88 -4.47 -22.25
C GLY A 82 0.11 -3.34 -22.99
N GLU A 83 0.62 -2.83 -24.11
CA GLU A 83 -0.02 -1.76 -24.93
C GLU A 83 -1.24 -2.22 -25.75
N SER A 84 -1.93 -3.29 -25.36
CA SER A 84 -3.17 -3.63 -26.05
C SER A 84 -4.28 -2.68 -25.60
N ARG A 85 -4.65 -1.74 -26.48
CA ARG A 85 -5.82 -0.85 -26.32
C ARG A 85 -7.15 -1.60 -26.40
N ASP A 86 -7.11 -2.91 -26.64
CA ASP A 86 -8.24 -3.78 -26.38
C ASP A 86 -8.36 -3.93 -24.86
N ARG A 87 -9.16 -3.03 -24.25
CA ARG A 87 -9.75 -3.29 -22.95
C ARG A 87 -10.39 -4.68 -23.06
N GLY A 88 -9.72 -5.69 -22.50
CA GLY A 88 -10.16 -7.07 -22.61
C GLY A 88 -11.61 -7.22 -22.16
N GLN A 89 -12.25 -8.32 -22.53
CA GLN A 89 -13.63 -8.67 -22.18
C GLN A 89 -13.93 -8.76 -20.66
N ALA A 90 -13.07 -8.24 -19.80
CA ALA A 90 -13.21 -8.21 -18.34
C ALA A 90 -13.95 -6.96 -17.80
N MET A 91 -14.47 -6.07 -18.66
CA MET A 91 -15.43 -5.01 -18.28
C MET A 91 -16.89 -5.45 -18.54
N VAL A 92 -17.29 -6.61 -18.01
CA VAL A 92 -18.69 -7.04 -17.90
C VAL A 92 -19.02 -7.28 -16.44
#